data_AF-A0A2V2D7L2-F1
#
_entry.id   AF-A0A2V2D7L2-F1
#
_cell.length_a   1.000
_cell.length_b   1.000
_cell.length_c   1.000
_cell.angle_alpha   90.00
_cell.angle_beta   90.00
_cell.angle_gamma   90.00
#
_symmetry.space_group_name_H-M   'P 1'
#
loop_
_entity.id
_entity.type
_entity.pdbx_description
1 polymer ?
#
loop_
_entity_poly.entity_id
_entity_poly.type
_entity_poly.pdbx_seq_one_letter_code
_entity_poly.pdbx_strand_id
1 'polypeptide(L)' 'MIKRENIYKFLYCIDILLIIGFCIRVGVDYYKYRREMYSAPFYIFIIVRTVEFFIAALIIFIAAEVIKRHTKK' A
#
# COMPACT_ATOMS: atom_id res chain seq x y z
N MET A 1 -16.21 -2.18 -17.79
CA MET A 1 -16.69 -3.07 -16.70
C MET A 1 -15.70 -4.23 -16.56
N ILE A 2 -15.09 -4.42 -15.39
CA ILE A 2 -14.14 -5.52 -15.15
C ILE A 2 -14.93 -6.84 -15.11
N LYS A 3 -14.50 -7.85 -15.88
CA LYS A 3 -15.09 -9.19 -15.83
C LYS A 3 -14.81 -9.84 -14.46
N ARG A 4 -15.77 -10.58 -13.90
CA ARG A 4 -15.64 -11.21 -12.57
C ARG A 4 -14.37 -12.05 -12.45
N GLU A 5 -14.03 -12.80 -13.49
CA GLU A 5 -12.82 -13.64 -13.55
C GLU A 5 -11.50 -12.86 -13.46
N ASN A 6 -11.51 -11.53 -13.67
CA ASN A 6 -10.33 -10.67 -13.66
C ASN A 6 -10.26 -9.75 -12.43
N ILE A 7 -11.21 -9.85 -11.49
CA ILE A 7 -11.24 -9.01 -10.29
C ILE A 7 -9.96 -9.18 -9.45
N TYR A 8 -9.49 -10.41 -9.24
CA TYR A 8 -8.26 -10.63 -8.46
C TYR A 8 -7.02 -10.01 -9.13
N LYS A 9 -6.95 -9.97 -10.47
CA LYS A 9 -5.86 -9.30 -11.21
C LYS A 9 -5.91 -7.78 -11.01
N PHE A 10 -7.12 -7.21 -10.98
CA PHE A 10 -7.30 -5.79 -10.67
C PHE A 10 -6.87 -5.46 -9.24
N LEU A 11 -7.19 -6.33 -8.27
CA LEU A 11 -6.75 -6.14 -6.88
C LEU A 11 -5.21 -6.17 -6.74
N TYR A 12 -4.52 -7.08 -7.45
CA TYR A 12 -3.05 -7.03 -7.50
C TYR A 12 -2.51 -5.75 -8.13
N CYS A 13 -3.21 -5.19 -9.13
CA CYS A 13 -2.85 -3.89 -9.68
C CYS A 13 -2.96 -2.78 -8.62
N ILE A 14 -4.00 -2.83 -7.77
CA ILE A 14 -4.15 -1.91 -6.64
C ILE A 14 -3.02 -2.11 -5.62
N ASP A 15 -2.62 -3.33 -5.32
CA ASP A 15 -1.46 -3.58 -4.43
C ASP A 15 -0.18 -2.92 -4.95
N ILE A 16 0.07 -2.99 -6.26
CA ILE A 16 1.21 -2.31 -6.89
C ILE A 16 1.06 -0.78 -6.75
N LEU A 17 -0.14 -0.24 -6.96
CA LEU A 17 -0.41 1.19 -6.77
C LEU A 17 -0.21 1.63 -5.32
N LEU A 18 -0.52 0.78 -4.34
CA LEU A 18 -0.24 1.07 -2.93
C LEU A 18 1.27 1.17 -2.66
N ILE A 19 2.08 0.29 -3.25
CA ILE A 19 3.54 0.36 -3.11
C ILE A 19 4.08 1.66 -3.74
N ILE A 20 3.59 2.04 -4.92
CA ILE A 20 3.98 3.29 -5.58
C ILE A 20 3.54 4.49 -4.73
N GLY A 21 2.31 4.49 -4.21
CA GLY A 21 1.77 5.51 -3.34
C GLY A 21 2.58 5.67 -2.06
N PHE A 22 3.04 4.56 -1.47
CA PHE A 22 3.94 4.56 -0.31
C PHE A 22 5.25 5.29 -0.63
N CYS A 23 5.91 4.94 -1.75
CA CYS A 23 7.16 5.57 -2.16
C CYS A 23 7.01 7.08 -2.38
N ILE A 24 5.94 7.51 -3.06
CA ILE A 24 5.63 8.92 -3.27
C ILE A 24 5.40 9.62 -1.92
N ARG A 25 4.61 9.01 -1.04
CA ARG A 25 4.28 9.59 0.26
C ARG A 25 5.51 9.77 1.15
N VAL A 26 6.36 8.75 1.23
CA VAL A 26 7.64 8.82 1.97
C VAL A 26 8.55 9.89 1.36
N GLY A 27 8.62 10.00 0.03
CA GLY A 27 9.39 11.05 -0.64
C GLY A 27 8.89 12.45 -0.30
N VAL A 28 7.57 12.66 -0.27
CA VAL A 28 6.96 13.94 0.14
C VAL A 28 7.24 14.23 1.62
N ASP A 29 7.08 13.22 2.49
CA ASP A 29 7.35 13.36 3.91
C ASP A 29 8.83 13.70 4.15
N TYR A 30 9.77 13.12 3.38
CA TYR A 30 11.19 13.46 3.42
C TYR A 30 11.46 14.90 2.98
N TYR A 31 10.89 15.33 1.84
CA TYR A 31 11.07 16.69 1.34
C TYR A 31 10.55 17.75 2.33
N LYS A 32 9.46 17.44 3.04
CA LYS A 32 8.89 18.33 4.05
C LYS A 32 9.56 18.20 5.42
N TYR A 33 10.38 17.18 5.64
CA TYR A 33 10.99 16.93 6.94
C TYR A 33 12.05 17.99 7.24
N ARG A 34 11.76 18.85 8.23
CA ARG A 34 12.74 19.78 8.80
C ARG A 34 13.08 19.32 10.20
N ARG A 35 14.34 18.94 10.42
CA ARG A 35 14.82 18.43 11.72
C ARG A 35 14.59 19.42 12.88
N GLU A 36 14.53 20.71 12.56
CA GLU A 36 14.28 21.80 13.51
C GLU A 36 12.80 21.89 13.95
N MET A 37 11.87 21.37 13.15
CA MET A 37 10.43 21.39 13.44
C MET A 37 9.92 20.09 14.08
N TYR A 38 10.66 18.99 13.94
CA TYR A 38 10.24 17.67 14.42
C TYR A 38 11.22 17.15 15.46
N SER A 39 10.71 16.87 16.65
CA SER A 39 11.46 16.24 17.75
C SER A 39 11.74 14.75 17.49
N ALA A 40 10.96 14.11 16.61
CA ALA A 40 11.15 12.70 16.24
C ALA A 40 12.06 12.54 15.00
N PRO A 41 12.93 11.51 14.97
CA PRO A 41 13.72 11.17 13.80
C PRO A 41 12.85 10.75 12.61
N PHE A 42 13.32 11.00 11.38
CA PHE A 42 12.58 10.69 10.16
C PHE A 42 12.17 9.20 10.04
N TYR A 43 12.97 8.27 10.56
CA TYR A 43 12.65 6.84 10.49
C TYR A 43 11.33 6.48 11.19
N ILE A 44 10.89 7.26 12.19
CA ILE A 44 9.60 7.06 12.85
C ILE A 44 8.45 7.28 11.86
N PHE A 45 8.54 8.31 11.03
CA PHE A 45 7.57 8.59 9.97
C PHE A 45 7.55 7.47 8.95
N ILE A 46 8.73 6.95 8.56
CA ILE A 46 8.82 5.78 7.67
C ILE A 46 8.08 4.58 8.28
N ILE A 47 8.33 4.24 9.55
CA ILE A 47 7.67 3.11 10.22
C ILE A 47 6.15 3.28 10.21
N VAL A 48 5.65 4.46 10.58
CA VAL A 48 4.20 4.74 10.59
C VAL A 48 3.61 4.53 9.19
N ARG A 49 4.25 5.12 8.16
CA ARG A 49 3.80 4.94 6.77
C ARG A 49 3.88 3.49 6.32
N THR A 50 4.92 2.77 6.72
CA THR A 50 5.06 1.35 6.40
C THR A 50 3.93 0.55 7.00
N VAL A 51 3.58 0.77 8.26
CA VAL A 51 2.46 0.07 8.91
C VAL A 51 1.13 0.41 8.21
N GLU A 52 0.86 1.69 7.94
CA GLU A 52 -0.36 2.13 7.25
C GLU A 52 -0.54 1.46 5.87
N PHE A 53 0.49 1.54 5.02
CA PHE A 53 0.43 0.98 3.67
C PHE A 53 0.51 -0.54 3.66
N PHE A 54 1.26 -1.15 4.59
CA PHE A 54 1.36 -2.59 4.70
C PHE A 54 0.03 -3.22 5.12
N ILE A 55 -0.69 -2.62 6.08
CA ILE A 55 -2.02 -3.10 6.46
C ILE A 55 -2.98 -3.00 5.28
N ALA A 56 -2.99 -1.87 4.56
CA ALA A 56 -3.84 -1.70 3.40
C ALA A 56 -3.55 -2.73 2.30
N ALA A 57 -2.27 -2.93 1.96
CA ALA A 57 -1.84 -3.91 0.96
C ALA A 57 -2.16 -5.35 1.40
N LEU A 58 -1.99 -5.67 2.69
CA LEU A 58 -2.29 -6.99 3.21
C LEU A 58 -3.79 -7.33 3.06
N ILE A 59 -4.68 -6.38 3.36
CA ILE A 59 -6.12 -6.56 3.22
C ILE A 59 -6.50 -6.82 1.75
N ILE A 60 -5.97 -6.01 0.83
CA ILE A 60 -6.26 -6.15 -0.61
C ILE A 60 -5.69 -7.46 -1.16
N PHE A 61 -4.46 -7.82 -0.77
CA PHE A 61 -3.82 -9.06 -1.16
C PHE A 61 -4.60 -10.29 -0.70
N ILE A 62 -5.06 -10.31 0.56
CA ILE A 62 -5.89 -11.40 1.09
C ILE A 62 -7.20 -11.49 0.31
N ALA A 63 -7.87 -10.36 0.05
CA ALA A 63 -9.09 -10.33 -0.75
C ALA A 63 -8.86 -10.88 -2.18
N ALA A 64 -7.74 -10.52 -2.80
CA ALA A 64 -7.35 -11.03 -4.12
C ALA A 64 -7.17 -12.55 -4.12
N GLU A 65 -6.48 -13.09 -3.11
CA GLU A 65 -6.26 -14.54 -2.96
C GLU A 65 -7.56 -15.31 -2.71
N VAL A 66 -8.47 -14.79 -1.87
CA VAL A 66 -9.78 -15.40 -1.64
C VAL A 66 -10.58 -15.47 -2.94
N ILE A 67 -10.69 -14.35 -3.68
CA ILE A 67 -11.45 -14.30 -4.94
C ILE A 67 -10.83 -15.22 -6.01
N LYS A 68 -9.51 -15.24 -6.11
CA LYS A 68 -8.78 -16.12 -7.03
C LYS A 68 -9.05 -17.60 -6.74
N ARG A 69 -9.13 -18.00 -5.47
CA ARG A 69 -9.48 -19.37 -5.07
C ARG A 69 -10.92 -19.73 -5.45
N HIS A 70 -11.87 -18.81 -5.29
CA HIS A 70 -13.26 -19.01 -5.71
C HIS A 70 -13.44 -19.03 -7.23
N THR A 71 -12.54 -18.40 -7.99
CA THR A 71 -12.58 -18.38 -9.47
C THR A 71 -11.92 -19.63 -10.08
N LYS A 72 -10.98 -20.26 -9.37
CA LYS A 72 -10.31 -21.50 -9.81
C LYS A 72 -11.05 -22.79 -9.41
N LYS A 73 -12.01 -22.71 -8.49
CA LYS A 73 -12.96 -23.78 -8.20
C LYS A 73 -14.08 -23.77 -9.23
#